data_AF-A0A151A948-F1
#
_entry.id   AF-A0A151A948-F1
#
_cell.length_a   1.000
_cell.length_b   1.000
_cell.length_c   1.000
_cell.angle_alpha   90.00
_cell.angle_beta   90.00
_cell.angle_gamma   90.00
#
_symmetry.space_group_name_H-M   'P 1'
#
loop_
_entity.id
_entity.type
_entity.pdbx_description
1 polymer ?
#
loop_
_entity_poly.entity_id
_entity_poly.type
_entity_poly.pdbx_seq_one_letter_code
_entity_poly.pdbx_strand_id
1 'polypeptide(L)'
;MSTTQRKITLTQDDDGWWTAREETIGLTTQGETRDDALSNLDDVIDAVENNLGQSPTDKELRAAGIDPDENRRAGSGDLPDVLK
;
A
#
# COMPACT_ATOMS: atom_id res chain seq x y z
N MET A 1 18.03 7.25 -19.60
CA MET A 1 17.26 6.59 -18.53
C MET A 1 17.65 7.29 -17.25
N SER A 2 16.75 8.06 -16.65
CA SER A 2 17.01 8.61 -15.31
C SER A 2 16.92 7.44 -14.33
N THR A 3 18.02 7.09 -13.69
CA THR A 3 17.99 6.18 -12.55
C THR A 3 17.31 6.93 -11.41
N THR A 4 16.07 6.55 -11.09
CA THR A 4 15.42 7.03 -9.88
C THR A 4 16.22 6.48 -8.69
N GLN A 5 16.86 7.38 -7.94
CA GLN A 5 17.53 7.01 -6.70
C GLN A 5 16.46 6.73 -5.65
N ARG A 6 16.44 5.51 -5.11
CA ARG A 6 15.54 5.10 -4.03
C ARG A 6 16.32 5.00 -2.72
N LYS A 7 15.68 5.37 -1.61
CA LYS A 7 16.24 5.21 -0.27
C LYS A 7 15.40 4.18 0.46
N ILE A 8 16.02 3.05 0.79
CA ILE A 8 15.39 1.97 1.55
C ILE A 8 16.00 1.92 2.94
N THR A 9 15.15 1.99 3.96
CA THR A 9 15.51 1.70 5.34
C THR A 9 15.09 0.26 5.64
N LEU A 10 16.00 -0.48 6.25
CA LEU A 10 15.76 -1.86 6.68
C LEU A 10 15.94 -1.92 8.19
N THR A 11 14.96 -2.49 8.89
CA THR A 11 14.97 -2.67 10.34
C THR A 11 14.73 -4.13 10.66
N GLN A 12 15.50 -4.67 11.61
CA GLN A 12 15.22 -5.98 12.18
C GLN A 12 14.46 -5.76 13.49
N ASP A 13 13.30 -6.39 13.60
CA ASP A 13 12.42 -6.29 14.75
C ASP A 13 12.84 -7.29 15.85
N ASP A 14 12.39 -7.06 17.08
CA ASP A 14 12.80 -7.86 18.26
C ASP A 14 12.38 -9.34 18.17
N ASP A 15 11.38 -9.65 17.35
CA ASP A 15 10.89 -11.00 17.06
C ASP A 15 11.65 -11.70 15.91
N GLY A 16 12.64 -11.03 15.34
CA GLY A 16 13.49 -11.54 14.26
C GLY A 16 12.98 -11.24 12.85
N TRP A 17 11.80 -10.62 12.70
CA TRP A 17 11.30 -10.18 11.41
C TRP A 17 12.07 -8.99 10.86
N TRP A 18 11.93 -8.78 9.55
CA TRP A 18 12.54 -7.68 8.84
C TRP A 18 11.48 -6.79 8.24
N THR A 19 11.62 -5.48 8.44
CA THR A 19 10.79 -4.44 7.83
C THR A 19 11.62 -3.65 6.82
N ALA A 20 11.20 -3.65 5.56
CA ALA A 20 11.80 -2.85 4.49
C ALA A 20 10.88 -1.67 4.14
N ARG A 21 11.43 -0.45 4.13
CA ARG A 21 10.69 0.78 3.89
C ARG A 21 11.34 1.61 2.78
N GLU A 22 10.60 1.90 1.71
CA GLU A 22 11.00 2.91 0.73
C GLU A 22 10.53 4.29 1.22
N GLU A 23 11.48 5.20 1.42
CA GLU A 23 11.23 6.48 2.11
C GLU A 23 10.55 7.54 1.24
N THR A 24 10.66 7.43 -0.08
CA THR A 24 10.17 8.43 -1.04
C THR A 24 8.67 8.34 -1.25
N ILE A 25 8.16 7.13 -1.50
CA ILE A 25 6.73 6.83 -1.73
C ILE A 25 6.07 6.22 -0.50
N GLY A 26 6.84 5.96 0.57
CA GLY A 26 6.32 5.52 1.86
C GLY A 26 5.83 4.08 1.90
N LEU A 27 6.21 3.26 0.92
CA LEU A 27 5.88 1.84 0.90
C LEU A 27 6.65 1.09 1.98
N THR A 28 6.00 0.11 2.60
CA THR A 28 6.60 -0.71 3.64
C THR A 28 6.12 -2.14 3.49
N THR A 29 7.04 -3.07 3.56
CA THR A 29 6.80 -4.51 3.51
C THR A 29 7.60 -5.21 4.61
N GLN A 30 7.21 -6.43 4.93
CA GLN A 30 7.86 -7.24 5.94
C GLN A 30 8.19 -8.64 5.41
N GLY A 31 9.13 -9.31 6.05
CA GLY A 31 9.49 -10.70 5.76
C GLY A 31 10.21 -11.35 6.94
N GLU A 32 10.14 -12.67 7.03
CA GLU A 32 10.86 -13.44 8.05
C GLU A 32 12.39 -13.33 7.87
N THR A 33 12.83 -13.07 6.65
CA THR A 33 14.23 -12.79 6.34
C THR A 33 14.40 -11.40 5.71
N ARG A 34 15.63 -10.89 5.77
CA ARG A 34 16.04 -9.66 5.10
C ARG A 34 15.72 -9.68 3.61
N ASP A 35 15.99 -10.80 2.95
CA ASP A 35 15.79 -10.92 1.50
C ASP A 35 14.29 -10.99 1.16
N ASP A 36 13.48 -11.66 1.99
CA ASP A 36 12.02 -11.67 1.80
C ASP A 36 11.42 -10.27 1.94
N ALA A 37 11.83 -9.50 2.95
CA ALA A 37 11.34 -8.14 3.14
C ALA A 37 11.65 -7.24 1.93
N LEU A 38 12.87 -7.36 1.38
CA LEU A 38 13.28 -6.61 0.19
C LEU A 38 12.58 -7.09 -1.08
N SER A 39 12.47 -8.41 -1.30
CA SER A 39 11.76 -8.98 -2.46
C SER A 39 10.29 -8.54 -2.46
N ASN A 40 9.64 -8.59 -1.30
CA ASN A 40 8.26 -8.11 -1.15
C ASN A 40 8.16 -6.62 -1.46
N LEU A 41 9.16 -5.82 -1.06
CA LEU A 41 9.17 -4.38 -1.35
C LEU A 41 9.27 -4.12 -2.85
N ASP A 42 10.15 -4.84 -3.55
CA ASP A 42 10.33 -4.74 -5.00
C ASP A 42 9.04 -5.13 -5.73
N ASP A 43 8.37 -6.22 -5.34
CA ASP A 43 7.09 -6.64 -5.93
C ASP A 43 6.00 -5.58 -5.78
N VAL A 44 5.92 -4.93 -4.61
CA VAL A 44 4.92 -3.88 -4.35
C VAL A 44 5.28 -2.59 -5.11
N ILE A 45 6.56 -2.23 -5.21
CA ILE A 45 7.00 -1.10 -6.04
C ILE A 45 6.63 -1.34 -7.50
N ASP A 46 6.94 -2.53 -8.03
CA ASP A 46 6.64 -2.89 -9.41
C ASP A 46 5.13 -2.88 -9.65
N ALA A 47 4.34 -3.37 -8.69
CA ALA A 47 2.89 -3.27 -8.74
C ALA A 47 2.44 -1.81 -8.75
N VAL A 48 2.93 -0.93 -7.88
CA VAL A 48 2.52 0.48 -7.87
C VAL A 48 2.93 1.21 -9.15
N GLU A 49 4.12 0.96 -9.66
CA GLU A 49 4.65 1.65 -10.85
C GLU A 49 4.02 1.15 -12.16
N ASN A 50 3.67 -0.15 -12.24
CA ASN A 50 3.22 -0.77 -13.49
C ASN A 50 1.78 -1.30 -13.45
N ASN A 51 1.18 -1.40 -12.27
CA ASN A 51 -0.11 -2.07 -12.05
C ASN A 51 -0.82 -1.55 -10.78
N LEU A 52 -1.23 -0.26 -10.78
CA LEU A 52 -1.86 0.49 -9.68
C LEU A 52 -3.12 -0.15 -9.03
N GLY A 53 -3.47 -1.38 -9.39
CA GLY A 53 -4.79 -1.95 -9.22
C GLY A 53 -5.79 -1.23 -10.13
N GLN A 54 -6.87 -1.91 -10.46
CA GLN A 54 -8.00 -1.24 -11.08
C GLN A 54 -8.95 -0.80 -9.96
N SER A 55 -9.36 0.47 -9.97
CA SER A 55 -10.46 0.91 -9.11
C SER A 55 -11.69 0.04 -9.37
N PRO A 56 -12.40 -0.43 -8.33
CA PRO A 56 -13.61 -1.21 -8.51
C PRO A 56 -14.60 -0.48 -9.43
N THR A 57 -15.18 -1.20 -10.37
CA THR A 57 -16.22 -0.64 -11.24
C THR A 57 -17.52 -0.43 -10.47
N ASP A 58 -18.36 0.49 -10.92
CA ASP A 58 -19.71 0.68 -10.36
C ASP A 58 -20.51 -0.63 -10.26
N LYS A 59 -20.32 -1.55 -11.21
CA LYS A 59 -21.01 -2.83 -11.22
C LYS A 59 -20.53 -3.73 -10.09
N GLU A 60 -19.23 -3.79 -9.85
CA GLU A 60 -18.64 -4.57 -8.76
C GLU A 60 -19.01 -3.99 -7.40
N LEU A 61 -19.01 -2.66 -7.27
CA LEU A 61 -19.48 -1.97 -6.07
C LEU A 61 -20.94 -2.33 -5.77
N ARG A 62 -21.84 -2.20 -6.77
CA ARG A 62 -23.25 -2.58 -6.60
C ARG A 62 -23.43 -4.05 -6.27
N ALA A 63 -22.62 -4.95 -6.84
CA ALA A 63 -22.65 -6.37 -6.53
C ALA A 63 -22.22 -6.67 -5.08
N ALA A 64 -21.32 -5.87 -4.52
CA ALA A 64 -20.92 -5.91 -3.12
C ALA A 64 -21.89 -5.18 -2.18
N GLY A 65 -23.01 -4.62 -2.69
CA GLY A 65 -23.97 -3.85 -1.90
C GLY A 65 -23.52 -2.43 -1.56
N ILE A 66 -22.52 -1.91 -2.26
CA ILE A 66 -21.95 -0.57 -2.06
C ILE A 66 -22.49 0.37 -3.14
N ASP A 67 -23.00 1.54 -2.73
CA ASP A 67 -23.42 2.59 -3.67
C ASP A 67 -22.18 3.29 -4.27
N PRO A 68 -22.04 3.37 -5.61
CA PRO A 68 -20.85 3.97 -6.23
C PRO A 68 -20.70 5.49 -6.02
N ASP A 69 -21.80 6.22 -5.86
CA ASP A 69 -21.78 7.66 -5.59
C ASP A 69 -21.41 7.93 -4.12
N GLU A 70 -21.93 7.13 -3.19
CA GLU A 70 -21.53 7.21 -1.78
C GLU A 70 -20.06 6.79 -1.57
N ASN A 71 -19.60 5.71 -2.22
CA ASN A 71 -18.21 5.26 -2.13
C ASN A 71 -17.20 6.33 -2.56
N ARG A 72 -17.55 7.13 -3.59
CA ARG A 72 -16.72 8.27 -4.03
C ARG A 72 -16.72 9.44 -3.04
N ARG A 73 -17.75 9.54 -2.19
CA ARG A 73 -17.90 10.58 -1.16
C ARG A 73 -17.45 10.14 0.23
N ALA A 74 -17.23 8.85 0.46
CA ALA A 74 -16.96 8.27 1.78
C ALA A 74 -15.68 8.82 2.48
N GLY A 75 -14.84 9.58 1.78
CA GLY A 75 -13.68 10.29 2.36
C GLY A 75 -13.92 11.77 2.73
N SER A 76 -15.11 12.33 2.49
CA SER A 76 -15.42 13.76 2.76
C SER A 76 -16.53 13.98 3.80
N GLY A 77 -16.99 12.91 4.44
CA GLY A 77 -17.96 12.96 5.54
C GLY A 77 -17.30 13.22 6.91
N ASP A 78 -18.14 13.43 7.93
CA ASP A 78 -17.68 13.58 9.31
C ASP A 78 -17.14 12.23 9.81
N LEU A 79 -15.92 12.22 10.35
CA LEU A 79 -15.31 11.00 10.88
C LEU A 79 -16.16 10.45 12.04
N PRO A 80 -16.22 9.12 12.26
CA PRO A 80 -16.81 8.56 13.47
C PRO A 80 -16.17 9.22 14.70
N ASP A 81 -16.92 9.42 15.79
CA ASP A 81 -16.40 10.13 16.98
C ASP A 81 -15.14 9.47 17.59
N VAL A 82 -14.94 8.18 17.36
CA VAL A 82 -13.73 7.44 17.78
C VAL A 82 -12.48 7.77 16.95
N LEU A 83 -12.66 8.37 15.77
CA LEU A 83 -11.60 8.77 14.82
C LEU A 83 -11.49 10.31 14.68
N LYS A 84 -12.20 11.08 15.52
CA LYS A 84 -12.05 12.54 15.62
C LYS A 84 -10.93 12.93 16.59
#